data_AF-A0A8E0IQ04-F1
#
_entry.id   AF-A0A8E0IQ04-F1
#
_cell.length_a   1.000
_cell.length_b   1.000
_cell.length_c   1.000
_cell.angle_alpha   90.00
_cell.angle_beta   90.00
_cell.angle_gamma   90.00
#
_symmetry.space_group_name_H-M   'P 1'
#
loop_
_entity.id
_entity.type
_entity.pdbx_description
1 polymer ?
#
loop_
_entity_poly.entity_id
_entity_poly.type
_entity_poly.pdbx_seq_one_letter_code
_entity_poly.pdbx_strand_id
1 'polypeptide(L)'
;MSEDLTGRIIKQISGYYDIAVNGTTYRTRGRGSLRNDKITPLVGDIAAFQPGEGDDEGYLLKVLPRHNALVRPPVANVDQAVLITSAVEPDFSKNLLDRFLVYLEGHDIHAEIYLTKTDLTKPQRLTKIRQDLAGYTKIGYPVFAPDKPFDPTILAQVQASFADKLTIFTGQTGAGKSTLLNHLVPGLDLATAAISHALNRGRHTTRTTDLYPIHGGLVADTPGFSSLGLLDVTLDDLRDRFPEFAALAPNCKFRGCQHVSEPHCAVKAALAAGDIMQSRYDNYLQFREELSGKRPVYKKK
;
A
#
# COMPACT_ATOMS: atom_id res chain seq x y z
N MET A 1 30.05 -7.41 28.26
CA MET A 1 29.10 -8.06 27.34
C MET A 1 28.08 -6.99 26.98
N SER A 2 28.02 -6.56 25.72
CA SER A 2 26.99 -5.63 25.28
C SER A 2 25.61 -6.30 25.44
N GLU A 3 24.64 -5.54 25.94
CA GLU A 3 23.25 -5.99 26.08
C GLU A 3 22.62 -6.14 24.69
N ASP A 4 21.81 -7.18 24.50
CA ASP A 4 21.07 -7.37 23.25
C ASP A 4 20.01 -6.27 23.11
N LEU A 5 19.96 -5.64 21.95
CA LEU A 5 19.02 -4.57 21.63
C LEU A 5 17.96 -5.07 20.66
N THR A 6 16.80 -4.41 20.67
CA THR A 6 15.73 -4.64 19.69
C THR A 6 15.43 -3.35 18.95
N GLY A 7 15.39 -3.42 17.62
CA GLY A 7 15.10 -2.28 16.77
C GLY A 7 14.51 -2.66 15.44
N ARG A 8 14.27 -1.66 14.58
CA ARG A 8 13.71 -1.87 13.24
C ARG A 8 14.80 -1.81 12.19
N ILE A 9 14.83 -2.78 11.28
CA ILE A 9 15.70 -2.74 10.10
C ILE A 9 15.20 -1.60 9.19
N ILE A 10 16.01 -0.56 9.04
CA ILE A 10 15.68 0.62 8.20
C ILE A 10 16.39 0.58 6.84
N LYS A 11 17.42 -0.25 6.71
CA LYS A 11 18.21 -0.38 5.49
C LYS A 11 18.82 -1.77 5.36
N GLN A 12 18.91 -2.26 4.13
CA GLN A 12 19.61 -3.50 3.80
C GLN A 12 20.55 -3.28 2.61
N ILE A 13 21.84 -3.51 2.81
CA ILE A 13 22.86 -3.40 1.75
C ILE A 13 23.84 -4.57 1.87
N SER A 14 23.98 -5.38 0.81
CA SER A 14 25.04 -6.38 0.68
C SER A 14 25.23 -7.31 1.90
N GLY A 15 24.14 -7.70 2.56
CA GLY A 15 24.15 -8.58 3.74
C GLY A 15 24.32 -7.87 5.09
N TYR A 16 24.46 -6.54 5.06
CA TYR A 16 24.36 -5.67 6.22
C TYR A 16 22.92 -5.19 6.42
N TYR A 17 22.55 -5.04 7.69
CA TYR A 17 21.27 -4.52 8.14
C TYR A 17 21.51 -3.36 9.09
N ASP A 18 21.08 -2.16 8.71
CA ASP A 18 21.12 -0.99 9.59
C ASP A 18 19.82 -0.97 10.41
N ILE A 19 19.96 -1.02 11.73
CA ILE A 19 18.86 -1.16 12.69
C ILE A 19 18.74 0.12 13.51
N ALA A 20 17.56 0.72 13.50
CA ALA A 20 17.25 1.92 14.27
C ALA A 20 16.69 1.56 15.66
N VAL A 21 17.27 2.17 16.70
CA VAL A 21 16.83 2.10 18.10
C VAL A 21 16.91 3.49 18.70
N ASN A 22 15.79 4.07 19.15
CA ASN A 22 15.76 5.36 19.86
C ASN A 22 16.59 6.48 19.19
N GLY A 23 16.52 6.58 17.86
CA GLY A 23 17.26 7.59 17.07
C GLY A 23 18.73 7.25 16.79
N THR A 24 19.24 6.14 17.30
CA THR A 24 20.59 5.63 16.99
C THR A 24 20.50 4.51 15.95
N THR A 25 21.40 4.53 14.98
CA THR A 25 21.49 3.49 13.94
C THR A 25 22.69 2.60 14.20
N TYR A 26 22.47 1.29 14.24
CA TYR A 26 23.50 0.27 14.41
C TYR A 26 23.63 -0.54 13.13
N ARG A 27 24.85 -0.68 12.62
CA ARG A 27 25.12 -1.60 11.51
C ARG A 27 25.38 -3.01 12.04
N THR A 28 24.72 -3.98 11.43
CA THR A 28 24.85 -5.40 11.80
C THR A 28 25.02 -6.29 10.59
N ARG A 29 25.58 -7.48 10.79
CA ARG A 29 25.58 -8.57 9.80
C ARG A 29 24.65 -9.69 10.22
N GLY A 30 24.04 -10.33 9.22
CA GLY A 30 23.27 -11.56 9.44
C GLY A 30 24.16 -12.67 10.00
N ARG A 31 23.87 -13.17 11.20
CA ARG A 31 24.57 -14.35 11.74
C ARG A 31 24.21 -15.59 10.92
N GLY A 32 25.17 -16.51 10.75
CA GLY A 32 24.96 -17.75 9.98
C GLY A 32 23.76 -18.59 10.45
N SER A 33 23.37 -18.49 11.72
CA SER A 33 22.18 -19.13 12.30
C SER A 33 20.88 -18.72 11.60
N LEU A 34 20.74 -17.48 11.13
CA LEU A 34 19.55 -17.03 10.40
C LEU A 34 19.33 -17.80 9.08
N ARG A 35 20.42 -18.30 8.47
CA ARG A 35 20.33 -19.13 7.26
C ARG A 35 19.75 -20.51 7.57
N ASN A 36 19.99 -21.05 8.76
CA ASN A 36 19.45 -22.34 9.17
C ASN A 36 17.94 -22.28 9.39
N ASP A 37 17.44 -21.13 9.87
CA ASP A 37 16.01 -20.90 10.09
C ASP A 37 15.25 -20.51 8.81
N LYS A 38 15.95 -20.39 7.67
CA LYS A 38 15.40 -19.96 6.36
C LYS A 38 14.66 -18.61 6.41
N ILE A 39 14.97 -17.75 7.39
CA ILE A 39 14.41 -16.41 7.49
C ILE A 39 15.31 -15.46 6.72
N THR A 40 14.76 -14.84 5.67
CA THR A 40 15.40 -13.71 4.97
C THR A 40 14.94 -12.42 5.64
N PRO A 41 15.81 -11.69 6.36
CA PRO A 41 15.45 -10.41 6.96
C PRO A 41 15.12 -9.39 5.87
N LEU A 42 14.10 -8.59 6.13
CA LEU A 42 13.57 -7.55 5.26
C LEU A 42 13.68 -6.19 5.94
N VAL A 43 13.66 -5.14 5.14
CA VAL A 43 13.45 -3.79 5.66
C VAL A 43 12.06 -3.71 6.29
N GLY A 44 11.95 -3.04 7.44
CA GLY A 44 10.74 -2.97 8.27
C GLY A 44 10.64 -4.09 9.32
N ASP A 45 11.46 -5.14 9.25
CA ASP A 45 11.50 -6.16 10.29
C ASP A 45 11.90 -5.56 11.65
N ILE A 46 11.23 -6.02 12.71
CA ILE A 46 11.71 -5.84 14.08
C ILE A 46 12.70 -6.96 14.38
N ALA A 47 13.86 -6.61 14.90
CA ALA A 47 15.00 -7.49 15.00
C ALA A 47 15.72 -7.33 16.35
N ALA A 48 16.05 -8.46 16.96
CA ALA A 48 16.99 -8.53 18.07
C ALA A 48 18.41 -8.65 17.52
N PHE A 49 19.32 -7.85 18.05
CA PHE A 49 20.70 -7.78 17.61
C PHE A 49 21.66 -7.47 18.76
N GLN A 50 22.91 -7.88 18.59
CA GLN A 50 24.00 -7.49 19.48
C GLN A 50 24.77 -6.33 18.83
N PRO A 51 24.90 -5.16 19.47
CA PRO A 51 25.69 -4.05 18.93
C PRO A 51 27.19 -4.36 19.02
N GLY A 52 27.93 -3.88 18.01
CA GLY A 52 29.40 -3.90 17.97
C GLY A 52 29.98 -2.49 18.05
N GLU A 53 31.29 -2.37 18.33
CA GLU A 53 31.97 -1.07 18.42
C GLU A 53 32.34 -0.53 17.02
N GLY A 54 32.34 -1.40 15.99
CA GLY A 54 32.46 -1.04 14.58
C GLY A 54 31.40 -1.66 13.67
N ASP A 55 31.34 -1.20 12.41
CA ASP A 55 30.39 -1.63 11.37
C ASP A 55 30.31 -3.15 11.15
N ASP A 56 31.38 -3.86 11.50
CA ASP A 56 31.59 -5.27 11.20
C ASP A 56 31.42 -6.19 12.42
N GLU A 57 31.16 -5.60 13.60
CA GLU A 57 31.15 -6.27 14.90
C GLU A 57 29.73 -6.47 15.46
N GLY A 58 28.72 -5.84 14.85
CA GLY A 58 27.31 -6.03 15.21
C GLY A 58 26.70 -7.28 14.55
N TYR A 59 25.88 -8.03 15.30
CA TYR A 59 25.25 -9.25 14.80
C TYR A 59 23.74 -9.23 14.93
N LEU A 60 23.05 -9.44 13.80
CA LEU A 60 21.62 -9.70 13.77
C LEU A 60 21.39 -11.12 14.31
N LEU A 61 20.66 -11.22 15.43
CA LEU A 61 20.44 -12.47 16.14
C LEU A 61 19.16 -13.15 15.68
N LYS A 62 18.07 -12.39 15.60
CA LYS A 62 16.73 -12.91 15.30
C LYS A 62 15.83 -11.84 14.71
N VAL A 63 15.00 -12.22 13.75
CA VAL A 63 13.84 -11.44 13.29
C VAL A 63 12.61 -11.85 14.10
N LEU A 64 11.89 -10.87 14.63
CA LEU A 64 10.65 -11.09 15.38
C LEU A 64 9.48 -11.37 14.42
N PRO A 65 8.35 -11.94 14.91
CA PRO A 65 7.20 -12.23 14.07
C PRO A 65 6.71 -11.00 13.30
N ARG A 66 6.38 -11.20 12.02
CA ARG A 66 5.83 -10.16 11.15
C ARG A 66 4.31 -10.14 11.28
N HIS A 67 3.70 -8.95 11.27
CA HIS A 67 2.25 -8.85 11.07
C HIS A 67 1.88 -8.88 9.58
N ASN A 68 2.73 -8.35 8.70
CA ASN A 68 2.60 -8.51 7.25
C ASN A 68 3.95 -8.43 6.53
N ALA A 69 3.96 -8.80 5.25
CA ALA A 69 5.12 -8.63 4.37
C ALA A 69 4.68 -8.47 2.91
N LEU A 70 5.31 -7.51 2.24
CA LEU A 70 5.18 -7.30 0.81
C LEU A 70 6.31 -7.98 0.07
N VAL A 71 6.01 -8.53 -1.11
CA VAL A 71 7.01 -9.16 -1.98
C VAL A 71 7.69 -8.13 -2.88
N ARG A 72 6.95 -7.11 -3.33
CA ARG A 72 7.47 -6.09 -4.25
C ARG A 72 6.90 -4.69 -3.95
N PRO A 73 7.73 -3.77 -3.45
CA PRO A 73 9.09 -4.03 -2.94
C PRO A 73 9.07 -4.86 -1.66
N PRO A 74 10.19 -5.54 -1.34
CA PRO A 74 10.28 -6.36 -0.14
C PRO A 74 10.37 -5.48 1.12
N VAL A 75 9.25 -5.40 1.85
CA VAL A 75 9.14 -4.67 3.12
C VAL A 75 8.19 -5.39 4.06
N ALA A 76 8.52 -5.43 5.34
CA ALA A 76 7.71 -6.06 6.38
C ALA A 76 7.12 -5.03 7.33
N ASN A 77 6.08 -5.43 8.06
CA ASN A 77 5.44 -4.64 9.11
C ASN A 77 5.01 -3.25 8.64
N VAL A 78 4.35 -3.20 7.48
CA VAL A 78 3.76 -1.99 6.93
C VAL A 78 2.45 -1.72 7.67
N ASP A 79 2.26 -0.50 8.14
CA ASP A 79 1.04 -0.13 8.87
C ASP A 79 0.01 0.49 7.92
N GLN A 80 0.49 1.31 6.97
CA GLN A 80 -0.39 2.02 6.05
C GLN A 80 0.23 2.28 4.68
N ALA A 81 -0.62 2.60 3.72
CA ALA A 81 -0.24 2.97 2.37
C ALA A 81 -0.97 4.25 1.95
N VAL A 82 -0.21 5.26 1.52
CA VAL A 82 -0.77 6.36 0.73
C VAL A 82 -0.94 5.83 -0.70
N LEU A 83 -2.19 5.67 -1.13
CA LEU A 83 -2.60 5.21 -2.45
C LEU A 83 -2.89 6.40 -3.35
N ILE A 84 -1.95 6.66 -4.26
CA ILE A 84 -2.00 7.78 -5.18
C ILE A 84 -2.76 7.39 -6.45
N THR A 85 -3.82 8.14 -6.73
CA THR A 85 -4.56 8.10 -7.99
C THR A 85 -4.55 9.49 -8.63
N SER A 86 -4.54 9.55 -9.96
CA SER A 86 -4.56 10.83 -10.69
C SER A 86 -5.95 11.17 -11.19
N ALA A 87 -6.28 12.46 -11.23
CA ALA A 87 -7.52 12.93 -11.84
C ALA A 87 -7.49 12.82 -13.38
N VAL A 88 -6.29 12.91 -13.96
CA VAL A 88 -5.99 12.86 -15.39
C VAL A 88 -4.53 12.42 -15.61
N GLU A 89 -4.24 11.78 -16.74
CA GLU A 89 -2.91 11.32 -17.16
C GLU A 89 -2.10 10.54 -16.08
N PRO A 90 -2.46 9.29 -15.72
CA PRO A 90 -3.53 8.50 -16.34
C PRO A 90 -4.92 8.89 -15.84
N ASP A 91 -5.93 8.47 -16.61
CA ASP A 91 -7.33 8.71 -16.27
C ASP A 91 -7.70 8.09 -14.92
N PHE A 92 -8.54 8.78 -14.14
CA PHE A 92 -9.06 8.23 -12.89
C PHE A 92 -9.84 6.94 -13.15
N SER A 93 -9.45 5.85 -12.49
CA SER A 93 -10.07 4.53 -12.66
C SER A 93 -10.47 3.93 -11.33
N LYS A 94 -11.79 3.83 -11.09
CA LYS A 94 -12.35 3.12 -9.93
C LYS A 94 -11.92 1.65 -9.89
N ASN A 95 -11.86 1.00 -11.05
CA ASN A 95 -11.41 -0.39 -11.12
C ASN A 95 -9.98 -0.56 -10.64
N LEU A 96 -9.06 0.32 -11.07
CA LEU A 96 -7.68 0.21 -10.65
C LEU A 96 -7.52 0.57 -9.17
N LEU A 97 -8.22 1.61 -8.70
CA LEU A 97 -8.29 1.96 -7.28
C LEU A 97 -8.72 0.75 -6.44
N ASP A 98 -9.81 0.09 -6.81
CA ASP A 98 -10.32 -1.09 -6.11
C ASP A 98 -9.34 -2.27 -6.11
N ARG A 99 -8.55 -2.46 -7.18
CA ARG A 99 -7.48 -3.50 -7.20
C ARG A 99 -6.39 -3.22 -6.16
N PHE A 100 -5.97 -1.96 -6.04
CA PHE A 100 -5.01 -1.57 -5.01
C PHE A 100 -5.59 -1.78 -3.62
N LEU A 101 -6.84 -1.40 -3.39
CA LEU A 101 -7.49 -1.58 -2.09
C LEU A 101 -7.59 -3.07 -1.73
N VAL A 102 -8.08 -3.93 -2.63
CA VAL A 102 -8.13 -5.39 -2.41
C VAL A 102 -6.76 -5.98 -2.09
N TYR A 103 -5.70 -5.47 -2.74
CA TYR A 103 -4.34 -5.91 -2.44
C TYR A 103 -3.90 -5.49 -1.04
N LEU A 104 -4.11 -4.23 -0.67
CA LEU A 104 -3.73 -3.69 0.64
C LEU A 104 -4.50 -4.34 1.79
N GLU A 105 -5.82 -4.55 1.62
CA GLU A 105 -6.65 -5.30 2.58
C GLU A 105 -6.15 -6.73 2.76
N GLY A 106 -5.72 -7.38 1.68
CA GLY A 106 -5.15 -8.73 1.73
C GLY A 106 -3.79 -8.82 2.45
N HIS A 107 -3.18 -7.68 2.78
CA HIS A 107 -1.91 -7.59 3.50
C HIS A 107 -2.08 -6.88 4.86
N ASP A 108 -3.32 -6.65 5.31
CA ASP A 108 -3.61 -5.92 6.55
C ASP A 108 -2.93 -4.53 6.57
N ILE A 109 -2.94 -3.82 5.43
CA ILE A 109 -2.36 -2.47 5.28
C ILE A 109 -3.50 -1.48 5.10
N HIS A 110 -3.61 -0.51 6.02
CA HIS A 110 -4.64 0.52 5.91
C HIS A 110 -4.33 1.49 4.75
N ALA A 111 -5.31 1.75 3.89
CA ALA A 111 -5.15 2.62 2.72
C ALA A 111 -5.66 4.05 2.96
N GLU A 112 -4.84 5.04 2.62
CA GLU A 112 -5.24 6.45 2.50
C GLU A 112 -5.22 6.87 1.04
N ILE A 113 -6.34 7.35 0.50
CA ILE A 113 -6.47 7.67 -0.92
C ILE A 113 -6.10 9.13 -1.15
N TYR A 114 -5.14 9.39 -2.05
CA TYR A 114 -4.76 10.74 -2.43
C TYR A 114 -4.96 10.98 -3.94
N LEU A 115 -5.72 12.02 -4.29
CA LEU A 115 -5.96 12.44 -5.69
C LEU A 115 -4.96 13.52 -6.12
N THR A 116 -4.18 13.23 -7.16
CA THR A 116 -3.23 14.17 -7.76
C THR A 116 -3.74 14.77 -9.08
N LYS A 117 -2.98 15.74 -9.62
CA LYS A 117 -3.21 16.35 -10.94
C LYS A 117 -4.58 17.00 -11.06
N THR A 118 -5.07 17.57 -9.96
CA THR A 118 -6.38 18.23 -9.88
C THR A 118 -6.40 19.55 -10.64
N ASP A 119 -5.23 20.16 -10.85
CA ASP A 119 -4.97 21.33 -11.70
C ASP A 119 -5.10 21.04 -13.21
N LEU A 120 -4.84 19.80 -13.64
CA LEU A 120 -4.83 19.42 -15.05
C LEU A 120 -6.20 18.97 -15.57
N THR A 121 -7.22 18.92 -14.70
CA THR A 121 -8.56 18.43 -15.03
C THR A 121 -9.60 19.55 -15.04
N LYS A 122 -10.66 19.38 -15.83
CA LYS A 122 -11.77 20.35 -15.89
C LYS A 122 -12.56 20.33 -14.58
N PRO A 123 -13.07 21.47 -14.07
CA PRO A 123 -13.82 21.53 -12.81
C PRO A 123 -14.99 20.53 -12.74
N GLN A 124 -15.76 20.38 -13.81
CA GLN A 124 -16.90 19.45 -13.87
C GLN A 124 -16.46 17.99 -13.73
N ARG A 125 -15.27 17.64 -14.26
CA ARG A 125 -14.69 16.31 -14.15
C ARG A 125 -14.17 16.07 -12.73
N LEU A 126 -13.49 17.05 -12.13
CA LEU A 126 -13.02 16.99 -10.75
C LEU A 126 -14.17 16.75 -9.77
N THR A 127 -15.29 17.47 -9.93
CA THR A 127 -16.49 17.28 -9.10
C THR A 127 -17.03 15.85 -9.18
N LYS A 128 -17.08 15.25 -10.38
CA LYS A 128 -17.51 13.85 -10.53
C LYS A 128 -16.56 12.87 -9.83
N ILE A 129 -15.24 13.07 -9.97
CA ILE A 129 -14.25 12.23 -9.30
C ILE A 129 -14.40 12.33 -7.79
N ARG A 130 -14.63 13.53 -7.24
CA ARG A 130 -14.88 13.70 -5.80
C ARG A 130 -16.15 13.04 -5.31
N GLN A 131 -17.23 13.09 -6.11
CA GLN A 131 -18.46 12.37 -5.79
C GLN A 131 -18.23 10.86 -5.73
N ASP A 132 -17.49 10.31 -6.69
CA ASP A 132 -17.06 8.91 -6.67
C ASP A 132 -16.23 8.59 -5.43
N LEU A 133 -15.24 9.45 -5.11
CA LEU A 133 -14.33 9.29 -3.98
C LEU A 133 -15.01 9.41 -2.60
N ALA A 134 -16.07 10.20 -2.47
CA ALA A 134 -16.83 10.34 -1.23
C ALA A 134 -17.46 9.02 -0.77
N GLY A 135 -17.74 8.10 -1.69
CA GLY A 135 -18.20 6.76 -1.35
C GLY A 135 -17.13 5.95 -0.61
N TYR A 136 -15.85 6.11 -0.94
CA TYR A 136 -14.73 5.44 -0.26
C TYR A 136 -14.53 5.97 1.16
N THR A 137 -14.79 7.26 1.39
CA THR A 137 -14.82 7.83 2.75
C THR A 137 -15.89 7.16 3.62
N LYS A 138 -17.07 6.88 3.08
CA LYS A 138 -18.14 6.17 3.80
C LYS A 138 -17.78 4.72 4.13
N ILE A 139 -16.96 4.08 3.28
CA ILE A 139 -16.44 2.72 3.52
C ILE A 139 -15.42 2.71 4.67
N GLY A 140 -14.73 3.83 4.90
CA GLY A 140 -13.76 3.98 5.99
C GLY A 140 -12.34 4.37 5.56
N TYR A 141 -12.12 4.63 4.26
CA TYR A 141 -10.83 5.10 3.77
C TYR A 141 -10.69 6.62 3.95
N PRO A 142 -9.61 7.13 4.55
CA PRO A 142 -9.27 8.55 4.45
C PRO A 142 -9.07 8.95 2.99
N VAL A 143 -9.65 10.07 2.57
CA VAL A 143 -9.57 10.55 1.20
C VAL A 143 -9.14 12.01 1.14
N PHE A 144 -8.08 12.27 0.40
CA PHE A 144 -7.52 13.59 0.17
C PHE A 144 -7.67 13.97 -1.32
N ALA A 145 -8.58 14.89 -1.62
CA ALA A 145 -8.89 15.31 -3.00
C ALA A 145 -8.85 16.84 -3.16
N PRO A 146 -7.66 17.45 -3.10
CA PRO A 146 -7.49 18.90 -2.97
C PRO A 146 -8.00 19.69 -4.19
N ASP A 147 -8.47 20.93 -3.97
CA ASP A 147 -8.83 21.87 -5.05
C ASP A 147 -7.61 22.35 -5.81
N LYS A 148 -6.56 22.70 -5.07
CA LYS A 148 -5.27 23.09 -5.62
C LYS A 148 -4.29 21.95 -5.38
N PRO A 149 -3.52 21.52 -6.39
CA PRO A 149 -2.55 20.46 -6.20
C PRO A 149 -1.57 20.87 -5.08
N PHE A 150 -1.25 19.91 -4.20
CA PHE A 150 -0.30 20.10 -3.10
C PHE A 150 -0.72 21.20 -2.10
N ASP A 151 -2.02 21.35 -1.85
CA ASP A 151 -2.54 22.26 -0.82
C ASP A 151 -1.86 22.00 0.54
N PRO A 152 -1.21 23.01 1.16
CA PRO A 152 -0.44 22.81 2.39
C PRO A 152 -1.25 22.26 3.56
N THR A 153 -2.53 22.60 3.65
CA THR A 153 -3.41 22.11 4.74
C THR A 153 -3.66 20.62 4.57
N ILE A 154 -3.89 20.18 3.34
CA ILE A 154 -4.13 18.77 3.02
C ILE A 154 -2.84 17.96 3.15
N LEU A 155 -1.70 18.51 2.72
CA LEU A 155 -0.40 17.85 2.95
C LEU A 155 -0.11 17.67 4.44
N ALA A 156 -0.41 18.68 5.27
CA ALA A 156 -0.25 18.58 6.72
C ALA A 156 -1.17 17.51 7.34
N GLN A 157 -2.40 17.34 6.83
CA GLN A 157 -3.31 16.28 7.27
C GLN A 157 -2.78 14.89 6.93
N VAL A 158 -2.23 14.70 5.72
CA VAL A 158 -1.57 13.45 5.32
C VAL A 158 -0.35 13.19 6.22
N GLN A 159 0.49 14.19 6.45
CA GLN A 159 1.68 14.05 7.30
C GLN A 159 1.34 13.68 8.75
N ALA A 160 0.24 14.23 9.28
CA ALA A 160 -0.22 13.93 10.63
C ALA A 160 -0.60 12.45 10.82
N SER A 161 -0.92 11.73 9.74
CA SER A 161 -1.24 10.29 9.82
C SER A 161 0.00 9.41 9.99
N PHE A 162 1.22 9.93 9.82
CA PHE A 162 2.45 9.15 9.75
C PHE A 162 3.04 8.77 11.11
N ALA A 163 2.75 9.53 12.16
CA ALA A 163 3.34 9.32 13.49
C ALA A 163 3.20 7.84 13.92
N ASP A 164 4.31 7.27 14.39
CA ASP A 164 4.44 5.90 14.88
C ASP A 164 4.11 4.78 13.86
N LYS A 165 4.00 5.11 12.56
CA LYS A 165 3.65 4.16 11.50
C LYS A 165 4.74 4.01 10.44
N LEU A 166 4.78 2.83 9.82
CA LEU A 166 5.45 2.57 8.56
C LEU A 166 4.49 2.77 7.38
N THR A 167 4.76 3.81 6.60
CA THR A 167 3.96 4.23 5.45
C THR A 167 4.66 3.87 4.15
N ILE A 168 3.94 3.24 3.23
CA ILE A 168 4.40 3.06 1.84
C ILE A 168 3.63 3.97 0.88
N PHE A 169 4.22 4.25 -0.28
CA PHE A 169 3.58 5.05 -1.32
C PHE A 169 3.32 4.22 -2.57
N THR A 170 2.04 4.02 -2.87
CA THR A 170 1.60 3.14 -3.94
C THR A 170 0.67 3.84 -4.92
N GLY A 171 0.42 3.23 -6.08
CA GLY A 171 -0.37 3.83 -7.13
C GLY A 171 0.17 3.53 -8.52
N GLN A 172 -0.64 3.85 -9.52
CA GLN A 172 -0.28 3.63 -10.92
C GLN A 172 0.94 4.47 -11.33
N THR A 173 1.73 3.91 -12.24
CA THR A 173 2.78 4.67 -12.93
C THR A 173 2.21 5.98 -13.49
N GLY A 174 2.94 7.08 -13.27
CA GLY A 174 2.53 8.39 -13.78
C GLY A 174 1.49 9.12 -12.92
N ALA A 175 0.97 8.52 -11.85
CA ALA A 175 0.02 9.17 -10.95
C ALA A 175 0.61 10.33 -10.12
N GLY A 176 1.89 10.66 -10.26
CA GLY A 176 2.52 11.77 -9.52
C GLY A 176 3.02 11.40 -8.12
N LYS A 177 3.26 10.12 -7.83
CA LYS A 177 3.82 9.65 -6.55
C LYS A 177 5.12 10.36 -6.16
N SER A 178 6.13 10.37 -7.03
CA SER A 178 7.43 11.00 -6.72
C SER A 178 7.28 12.51 -6.49
N THR A 179 6.40 13.17 -7.23
CA THR A 179 6.08 14.59 -7.02
C THR A 179 5.44 14.82 -5.66
N LEU A 180 4.43 14.00 -5.29
CA LEU A 180 3.79 14.09 -3.97
C LEU A 180 4.79 13.83 -2.84
N LEU A 181 5.66 12.82 -2.99
CA LEU A 181 6.70 12.50 -2.02
C LEU A 181 7.64 13.69 -1.78
N ASN A 182 8.10 14.37 -2.84
CA ASN A 182 8.95 15.56 -2.69
C ASN A 182 8.25 16.73 -1.98
N HIS A 183 6.92 16.83 -2.08
CA HIS A 183 6.14 17.83 -1.35
C HIS A 183 5.89 17.44 0.12
N LEU A 184 5.70 16.15 0.40
CA LEU A 184 5.50 15.65 1.77
C LEU A 184 6.81 15.52 2.56
N VAL A 185 7.92 15.36 1.85
CA VAL A 185 9.25 15.10 2.42
C VAL A 185 10.26 16.05 1.80
N PRO A 186 10.39 17.27 2.36
CA PRO A 186 11.41 18.22 1.90
C PRO A 186 12.82 17.61 2.02
N GLY A 187 13.60 17.63 0.93
CA GLY A 187 14.98 17.13 0.91
C GLY A 187 15.17 15.67 0.43
N LEU A 188 14.11 14.96 0.02
CA LEU A 188 14.22 13.63 -0.56
C LEU A 188 14.79 13.63 -2.00
N ASP A 189 14.75 14.80 -2.68
CA ASP A 189 15.28 15.07 -4.04
C ASP A 189 15.11 13.92 -5.04
N LEU A 190 13.96 13.24 -5.00
CA LEU A 190 13.68 12.15 -5.94
C LEU A 190 13.63 12.74 -7.35
N ALA A 191 14.29 12.08 -8.31
CA ALA A 191 14.32 12.53 -9.70
C ALA A 191 12.90 12.60 -10.30
N THR A 192 12.32 13.80 -10.37
CA THR A 192 11.03 14.09 -11.01
C THR A 192 11.22 14.38 -12.49
N ALA A 193 11.73 13.42 -13.27
CA ALA A 193 11.78 13.59 -14.71
C ALA A 193 10.36 13.38 -15.30
N ALA A 194 9.87 14.39 -16.03
CA ALA A 194 8.63 14.37 -16.79
C ALA A 194 8.59 13.14 -17.71
N ILE A 195 7.58 12.29 -17.52
CA ILE A 195 7.46 10.96 -18.10
C ILE A 195 8.69 10.12 -17.75
N SER A 196 8.58 9.28 -16.72
CA SER A 196 9.60 8.27 -16.42
C SER A 196 9.67 7.22 -17.55
N HIS A 197 10.25 7.58 -18.69
CA HIS A 197 10.90 6.64 -19.62
C HIS A 197 12.06 5.91 -18.94
N ALA A 198 12.43 6.32 -17.71
CA ALA A 198 13.22 5.53 -16.77
C ALA A 198 12.54 4.22 -16.28
N LEU A 199 11.28 3.95 -16.64
CA LEU A 199 10.64 2.64 -16.48
C LEU A 199 11.05 1.61 -17.53
N ASN A 200 11.84 2.01 -18.54
CA ASN A 200 12.29 1.12 -19.61
C ASN A 200 13.79 0.79 -19.58
N ARG A 201 14.47 0.96 -18.43
CA ARG A 201 15.77 0.31 -18.21
C ARG A 201 15.61 -0.89 -17.29
N GLY A 202 15.67 -2.08 -17.91
CA GLY A 202 16.26 -3.26 -17.30
C GLY A 202 15.37 -4.05 -16.33
N ARG A 203 14.63 -5.01 -16.88
CA ARG A 203 14.72 -6.43 -16.51
C ARG A 203 15.38 -6.66 -15.14
N HIS A 204 14.58 -6.91 -14.10
CA HIS A 204 15.02 -7.39 -12.78
C HIS A 204 16.14 -6.58 -12.08
N THR A 205 15.86 -5.36 -11.60
CA THR A 205 16.73 -4.72 -10.60
C THR A 205 15.94 -4.41 -9.33
N THR A 206 16.24 -5.16 -8.26
CA THR A 206 15.71 -5.01 -6.91
C THR A 206 16.18 -3.67 -6.36
N ARG A 207 15.33 -2.63 -6.40
CA ARG A 207 15.60 -1.40 -5.65
C ARG A 207 15.60 -1.75 -4.16
N THR A 208 16.67 -1.41 -3.45
CA THR A 208 16.69 -1.43 -1.99
C THR A 208 15.60 -0.48 -1.49
N THR A 209 14.82 -0.93 -0.51
CA THR A 209 13.80 -0.10 0.12
C THR A 209 14.46 0.54 1.33
N ASP A 210 14.74 1.84 1.28
CA ASP A 210 15.25 2.55 2.44
C ASP A 210 14.05 3.15 3.20
N LEU A 211 14.11 3.17 4.54
CA LEU A 211 13.11 3.84 5.38
C LEU A 211 13.61 5.23 5.81
N TYR A 212 12.80 6.25 5.54
CA TYR A 212 13.08 7.64 5.88
C TYR A 212 12.25 8.06 7.09
N PRO A 213 12.86 8.59 8.17
CA PRO A 213 12.13 9.09 9.33
C PRO A 213 11.45 10.42 8.99
N ILE A 214 10.11 10.46 9.05
CA ILE A 214 9.30 11.62 8.66
C ILE A 214 8.14 11.76 9.65
N HIS A 215 7.99 12.95 10.24
CA HIS A 215 6.86 13.30 11.13
C HIS A 215 6.57 12.26 12.22
N GLY A 216 7.62 11.72 12.84
CA GLY A 216 7.49 10.69 13.89
C GLY A 216 7.18 9.27 13.36
N GLY A 217 7.08 9.09 12.04
CA GLY A 217 6.91 7.81 11.37
C GLY A 217 8.09 7.44 10.47
N LEU A 218 7.88 6.39 9.67
CA LEU A 218 8.83 5.92 8.66
C LEU A 218 8.14 5.82 7.31
N VAL A 219 8.79 6.31 6.26
CA VAL A 219 8.31 6.19 4.88
C VAL A 219 9.26 5.34 4.07
N ALA A 220 8.72 4.37 3.35
CA ALA A 220 9.47 3.61 2.35
C ALA A 220 9.31 4.22 0.96
N ASP A 221 10.40 4.48 0.25
CA ASP A 221 10.34 4.73 -1.21
C ASP A 221 10.13 3.42 -1.94
N THR A 222 8.86 3.08 -2.15
CA THR A 222 8.49 1.88 -2.88
C THR A 222 8.31 2.22 -4.36
N PRO A 223 9.05 1.63 -5.32
CA PRO A 223 8.75 1.81 -6.74
C PRO A 223 7.31 1.41 -7.06
N GLY A 224 6.68 2.05 -8.06
CA GLY A 224 5.29 1.78 -8.43
C GLY A 224 5.05 0.30 -8.70
N PHE A 225 3.90 -0.21 -8.24
CA PHE A 225 3.46 -1.57 -8.56
C PHE A 225 3.16 -1.62 -10.06
N SER A 226 4.10 -2.13 -10.84
CA SER A 226 4.03 -2.13 -12.30
C SER A 226 3.02 -3.15 -12.85
N SER A 227 2.50 -4.06 -12.03
CA SER A 227 1.37 -4.94 -12.36
C SER A 227 0.71 -5.49 -11.08
N LEU A 228 -0.35 -4.84 -10.62
CA LEU A 228 -1.26 -5.46 -9.64
C LEU A 228 -2.20 -6.42 -10.36
N GLY A 229 -1.70 -7.64 -10.57
CA GLY A 229 -2.60 -8.78 -10.74
C GLY A 229 -3.24 -9.13 -9.39
N LEU A 230 -4.41 -9.76 -9.43
CA LEU A 230 -4.99 -10.44 -8.27
C LEU A 230 -4.26 -11.78 -8.02
N LEU A 231 -2.93 -11.74 -8.06
CA LEU A 231 -2.09 -12.90 -7.85
C LEU A 231 -2.28 -13.38 -6.41
N ASP A 232 -2.41 -14.69 -6.25
CA ASP A 232 -2.59 -15.35 -4.95
C ASP A 232 -3.85 -14.89 -4.18
N VAL A 233 -4.86 -14.37 -4.88
CA VAL A 233 -6.19 -14.05 -4.32
C VAL A 233 -7.16 -15.16 -4.69
N THR A 234 -7.74 -15.83 -3.70
CA THR A 234 -8.85 -16.77 -3.94
C THR A 234 -10.19 -16.05 -4.01
N LEU A 235 -11.25 -16.72 -4.46
CA LEU A 235 -12.60 -16.16 -4.46
C LEU A 235 -13.12 -15.89 -3.04
N ASP A 236 -12.69 -16.69 -2.06
CA ASP A 236 -13.01 -16.47 -0.65
C ASP A 236 -12.26 -15.26 -0.10
N ASP A 237 -10.97 -15.12 -0.41
CA ASP A 237 -10.21 -13.92 -0.03
C ASP A 237 -10.85 -12.65 -0.60
N LEU A 238 -11.29 -12.69 -1.86
CA LEU A 238 -11.82 -11.53 -2.55
C LEU A 238 -13.08 -10.98 -1.87
N ARG A 239 -13.98 -11.83 -1.36
CA ARG A 239 -15.22 -11.35 -0.69
C ARG A 239 -14.93 -10.68 0.65
N ASP A 240 -13.83 -11.05 1.31
CA ASP A 240 -13.45 -10.54 2.62
C ASP A 240 -12.55 -9.28 2.50
N ARG A 241 -12.02 -8.99 1.30
CA ARG A 241 -11.19 -7.80 0.98
C ARG A 241 -11.96 -6.58 0.49
N PHE A 242 -13.29 -6.60 0.60
CA PHE A 242 -14.14 -5.42 0.48
C PHE A 242 -14.70 -5.14 1.89
N PRO A 243 -14.22 -4.11 2.61
CA PRO A 243 -14.60 -3.89 4.00
C PRO A 243 -16.11 -3.79 4.22
N GLU A 244 -16.80 -3.12 3.28
CA GLU A 244 -18.25 -2.98 3.32
C GLU A 244 -19.00 -4.30 3.09
N PHE A 245 -18.38 -5.30 2.44
CA PHE A 245 -18.94 -6.65 2.29
C PHE A 245 -18.64 -7.49 3.52
N ALA A 246 -17.39 -7.47 3.99
CA ALA A 246 -16.95 -8.18 5.18
C ALA A 246 -17.79 -7.80 6.41
N ALA A 247 -18.11 -6.51 6.58
CA ALA A 247 -18.98 -6.03 7.66
C ALA A 247 -20.41 -6.57 7.60
N LEU A 248 -20.92 -6.85 6.39
CA LEU A 248 -22.29 -7.36 6.17
C LEU A 248 -22.35 -8.89 6.04
N ALA A 249 -21.22 -9.56 5.81
CA ALA A 249 -21.14 -11.00 5.61
C ALA A 249 -21.80 -11.81 6.76
N PRO A 250 -21.66 -11.44 8.06
CA PRO A 250 -22.34 -12.13 9.15
C PRO A 250 -23.88 -12.13 9.06
N ASN A 251 -24.46 -11.16 8.35
CA ASN A 251 -25.90 -11.03 8.16
C ASN A 251 -26.44 -11.81 6.95
N CYS A 252 -25.55 -12.47 6.18
CA CYS A 252 -25.97 -13.35 5.10
C CYS A 252 -26.55 -14.65 5.66
N LYS A 253 -27.58 -15.19 5.00
CA LYS A 253 -28.15 -16.51 5.36
C LYS A 253 -27.11 -17.64 5.34
N PHE A 254 -26.11 -17.55 4.47
CA PHE A 254 -25.08 -18.58 4.29
C PHE A 254 -23.72 -18.06 4.74
N ARG A 255 -23.01 -18.85 5.57
CA ARG A 255 -21.66 -18.51 6.06
C ARG A 255 -20.62 -18.34 4.94
N GLY A 256 -20.74 -19.11 3.86
CA GLY A 256 -19.85 -19.06 2.69
C GLY A 256 -20.36 -18.20 1.53
N CYS A 257 -21.30 -17.28 1.78
CA CYS A 257 -21.91 -16.45 0.75
C CYS A 257 -20.84 -15.74 -0.08
N GLN A 258 -20.88 -15.92 -1.39
CA GLN A 258 -20.03 -15.23 -2.37
C GLN A 258 -20.71 -13.97 -2.90
N HIS A 259 -21.88 -13.63 -2.38
CA HIS A 259 -22.64 -12.43 -2.76
C HIS A 259 -23.02 -12.35 -4.24
N VAL A 260 -23.12 -13.47 -4.96
CA VAL A 260 -23.46 -13.51 -6.39
C VAL A 260 -24.90 -14.00 -6.59
N SER A 261 -25.14 -15.30 -6.46
CA SER A 261 -26.43 -15.94 -6.76
C SER A 261 -27.21 -16.30 -5.49
N GLU A 262 -26.60 -16.20 -4.32
CA GLU A 262 -27.16 -16.67 -3.06
C GLU A 262 -28.45 -15.91 -2.70
N PRO A 263 -29.51 -16.62 -2.26
CA PRO A 263 -30.72 -15.97 -1.77
C PRO A 263 -30.48 -15.37 -0.37
N HIS A 264 -31.19 -14.29 -0.03
CA HIS A 264 -31.06 -13.57 1.24
C HIS A 264 -29.61 -13.14 1.57
N CYS A 265 -28.92 -12.61 0.57
CA CYS A 265 -27.59 -12.02 0.72
C CYS A 265 -27.71 -10.56 1.23
N ALA A 266 -27.14 -10.28 2.40
CA ALA A 266 -27.15 -8.95 3.00
C ALA A 266 -26.42 -7.91 2.13
N VAL A 267 -25.31 -8.29 1.49
CA VAL A 267 -24.58 -7.43 0.54
C VAL A 267 -25.46 -7.03 -0.64
N LYS A 268 -26.22 -7.97 -1.24
CA LYS A 268 -27.13 -7.63 -2.35
C LYS A 268 -28.32 -6.78 -1.89
N ALA A 269 -28.80 -6.98 -0.66
CA ALA A 269 -29.85 -6.13 -0.08
C ALA A 269 -29.36 -4.70 0.14
N ALA A 270 -28.16 -4.53 0.71
CA ALA A 270 -27.51 -3.23 0.90
C ALA A 270 -27.19 -2.54 -0.43
N LEU A 271 -26.77 -3.30 -1.45
CA LEU A 271 -26.62 -2.79 -2.82
C LEU A 271 -27.95 -2.26 -3.37
N ALA A 272 -29.05 -3.00 -3.22
CA ALA A 272 -30.37 -2.58 -3.68
C ALA A 272 -30.91 -1.34 -2.92
N ALA A 273 -30.52 -1.18 -1.65
CA ALA A 273 -30.83 0.00 -0.84
C ALA A 273 -29.96 1.23 -1.15
N GLY A 274 -28.85 1.05 -1.90
CA GLY A 274 -27.89 2.11 -2.21
C GLY A 274 -26.83 2.34 -1.15
N ASP A 275 -26.73 1.48 -0.14
CA ASP A 275 -25.72 1.54 0.91
C ASP A 275 -24.34 1.09 0.42
N ILE A 276 -24.32 0.23 -0.61
CA ILE A 276 -23.11 -0.18 -1.33
C ILE A 276 -23.07 0.53 -2.68
N MET A 277 -21.91 1.07 -3.04
CA MET A 277 -21.69 1.65 -4.35
C MET A 277 -21.81 0.58 -5.45
N GLN A 278 -22.64 0.84 -6.47
CA GLN A 278 -22.77 -0.05 -7.62
C GLN A 278 -21.40 -0.36 -8.27
N SER A 279 -20.52 0.63 -8.39
CA SER A 279 -19.20 0.42 -8.98
C SER A 279 -18.31 -0.55 -8.20
N ARG A 280 -18.43 -0.59 -6.86
CA ARG A 280 -17.67 -1.51 -6.01
C ARG A 280 -18.12 -2.95 -6.25
N TYR A 281 -19.44 -3.17 -6.31
CA TYR A 281 -20.00 -4.49 -6.62
C TYR A 281 -19.71 -4.93 -8.07
N ASP A 282 -19.77 -4.02 -9.04
CA ASP A 282 -19.42 -4.31 -10.43
C ASP A 282 -17.94 -4.73 -10.54
N ASN A 283 -17.03 -4.01 -9.87
CA ASN A 283 -15.60 -4.35 -9.83
C ASN A 283 -15.37 -5.69 -9.12
N TYR A 284 -16.07 -5.97 -8.02
CA TYR A 284 -16.05 -7.27 -7.35
C TYR A 284 -16.41 -8.41 -8.32
N LEU A 285 -17.51 -8.30 -9.07
CA LEU A 285 -17.89 -9.31 -10.05
C LEU A 285 -16.86 -9.47 -11.17
N GLN A 286 -16.28 -8.36 -11.65
CA GLN A 286 -15.22 -8.40 -12.65
C GLN A 286 -13.98 -9.12 -12.12
N PHE A 287 -13.53 -8.81 -10.91
CA PHE A 287 -12.38 -9.45 -10.28
C PHE A 287 -12.61 -10.94 -10.06
N ARG A 288 -13.83 -11.34 -9.67
CA ARG A 288 -14.21 -12.76 -9.59
C ARG A 288 -14.12 -13.45 -10.94
N GLU A 289 -14.59 -12.82 -12.02
CA GLU A 289 -14.54 -13.38 -13.36
C GLU A 289 -13.09 -13.67 -13.77
N GLU A 290 -12.20 -12.69 -13.55
CA GLU A 290 -10.76 -12.80 -13.79
C GLU A 290 -10.12 -13.94 -12.98
N LEU A 291 -10.42 -14.04 -11.68
CA LEU A 291 -9.92 -15.11 -10.82
C LEU A 291 -10.45 -16.50 -11.20
N SER A 292 -11.66 -16.57 -11.74
CA SER A 292 -12.25 -17.83 -12.21
C SER A 292 -11.70 -18.32 -13.56
N GLY A 293 -10.76 -17.58 -14.18
CA GLY A 293 -10.20 -17.89 -15.49
C GLY A 293 -11.16 -17.65 -16.66
N LYS A 294 -12.32 -17.03 -16.41
CA LYS A 294 -13.24 -16.58 -17.44
C LYS A 294 -12.72 -15.24 -17.98
N ARG A 295 -12.59 -15.11 -19.31
CA ARG A 295 -12.16 -13.86 -19.91
C ARG A 295 -13.22 -12.78 -19.61
N PRO A 296 -12.86 -11.64 -18.99
CA PRO A 296 -13.83 -10.61 -18.65
C PRO A 296 -14.59 -10.14 -19.89
N VAL A 297 -15.93 -10.20 -19.84
CA VAL A 297 -16.79 -9.67 -20.91
C VAL A 297 -16.89 -8.16 -20.74
N TYR A 298 -15.98 -7.43 -21.37
CA TYR A 298 -16.06 -5.96 -21.43
C TYR A 298 -17.34 -5.55 -22.18
N LYS A 299 -18.35 -5.04 -21.46
CA LYS A 299 -19.43 -4.30 -22.09
C LYS A 299 -18.85 -3.00 -22.65
N LYS A 300 -18.72 -2.93 -23.97
CA LYS A 300 -18.45 -1.65 -24.65
C LYS A 300 -19.62 -0.70 -24.35
N LYS A 301 -19.30 0.48 -23.81
CA LYS A 301 -20.22 1.62 -23.81
C LYS A 301 -20.46 2.09 -25.24
#